data_AF-A0A4U1HZS2-F1
#
_entry.id   AF-A0A4U1HZS2-F1
#
_cell.length_a   1.000
_cell.length_b   1.000
_cell.length_c   1.000
_cell.angle_alpha   90.00
_cell.angle_beta   90.00
_cell.angle_gamma   90.00
#
_symmetry.space_group_name_H-M   'P 1'
#
loop_
_entity.id
_entity.type
_entity.pdbx_description
1 polymer ?
#
loop_
_entity_poly.entity_id
_entity_poly.type
_entity_poly.pdbx_seq_one_letter_code
_entity_poly.pdbx_strand_id
1 'polypeptide(L)'
;MPETTVGDAPRCLEAGALGIGENHTQPGGRQLAIELISSGRVTHLFVELAHMHYGKPLENAQEIADQGGDIDAVQMAAPSGNLHQENPIPLSRVIATALTQKVKVHLADHIVMAYHAEDFARRHDSIREAFRTVTEQSPDAAVQAVDERCAGCLLLWGGAHFEKKYALDKYIVNLPFIKMG
;
A
#
# COMPACT_ATOMS: atom_id res chain seq x y z
N MET A 1 9.21 14.53 -1.56
CA MET A 1 8.97 13.58 -0.45
C MET A 1 10.27 13.18 0.23
N PRO A 2 10.28 12.97 1.55
CA PRO A 2 11.47 12.48 2.27
C PRO A 2 11.76 11.02 1.88
N GLU A 3 12.86 10.80 1.17
CA GLU A 3 13.36 9.46 0.87
C GLU A 3 14.07 8.87 2.11
N THR A 4 13.86 7.59 2.36
CA THR A 4 14.46 6.84 3.47
C THR A 4 15.09 5.53 2.98
N THR A 5 15.77 4.81 3.87
CA THR A 5 16.46 3.56 3.55
C THR A 5 15.70 2.33 4.05
N VAL A 6 16.01 1.15 3.51
CA VAL A 6 15.49 -0.13 4.01
C VAL A 6 15.81 -0.33 5.49
N GLY A 7 16.99 0.09 5.95
CA GLY A 7 17.39 -0.02 7.36
C GLY A 7 16.57 0.86 8.31
N ASP A 8 16.00 1.95 7.80
CA ASP A 8 15.15 2.86 8.56
C ASP A 8 13.67 2.47 8.58
N ALA A 9 13.25 1.53 7.72
CA ALA A 9 11.86 1.10 7.58
C ALA A 9 11.18 0.75 8.92
N PRO A 10 11.83 0.01 9.85
CA PRO A 10 11.23 -0.30 11.15
C PRO A 10 10.89 0.95 11.95
N ARG A 11 11.80 1.93 11.99
CA ARG A 11 11.60 3.19 12.73
C ARG A 11 10.50 4.04 12.11
N CYS A 12 10.39 4.06 10.78
CA CYS A 12 9.31 4.75 10.10
C CYS A 12 7.94 4.14 10.45
N LEU A 13 7.82 2.81 10.43
CA LEU A 13 6.58 2.11 10.78
C LEU A 13 6.23 2.21 12.27
N GLU A 14 7.22 2.30 13.15
CA GLU A 14 6.97 2.55 14.59
C GLU A 14 6.43 3.98 14.84
N ALA A 15 6.91 4.96 14.09
CA ALA A 15 6.54 6.37 14.26
C ALA A 15 5.31 6.81 13.43
N GLY A 16 4.86 5.98 12.49
CA GLY A 16 3.79 6.33 11.57
C GLY A 16 3.73 5.44 10.33
N ALA A 17 3.52 6.06 9.17
CA ALA A 17 3.39 5.37 7.89
C ALA A 17 4.69 5.34 7.08
N LEU A 18 4.77 4.40 6.14
CA LEU A 18 5.87 4.23 5.19
C LEU A 18 5.35 3.97 3.78
N GLY A 19 5.89 4.65 2.78
CA GLY A 19 5.71 4.34 1.37
C GLY A 19 6.80 3.40 0.83
N ILE A 20 6.42 2.50 -0.06
CA ILE A 20 7.34 1.77 -0.94
C ILE A 20 6.96 2.13 -2.38
N GLY A 21 7.87 2.83 -3.06
CA GLY A 21 7.78 3.08 -4.49
C GLY A 21 8.36 1.91 -5.25
N GLU A 22 7.51 1.01 -5.77
CA GLU A 22 7.94 -0.15 -6.54
C GLU A 22 8.10 0.16 -8.04
N ASN A 23 9.01 -0.56 -8.69
CA ASN A 23 8.90 -0.86 -10.10
C ASN A 23 8.04 -2.11 -10.27
N HIS A 24 6.91 -2.00 -10.96
CA HIS A 24 5.97 -3.12 -11.10
C HIS A 24 6.56 -4.36 -11.78
N THR A 25 7.70 -4.25 -12.46
CA THR A 25 8.39 -5.38 -13.10
C THR A 25 9.44 -6.04 -12.20
N GLN A 26 9.83 -5.41 -11.09
CA GLN A 26 10.91 -5.87 -10.23
C GLN A 26 10.38 -6.40 -8.89
N PRO A 27 10.94 -7.48 -8.35
CA PRO A 27 10.44 -8.07 -7.10
C PRO A 27 10.76 -7.26 -5.86
N GLY A 28 11.77 -6.38 -5.89
CA GLY A 28 12.36 -5.79 -4.69
C GLY A 28 11.35 -5.10 -3.78
N GLY A 29 10.46 -4.27 -4.34
CA GLY A 29 9.43 -3.57 -3.54
C GLY A 29 8.44 -4.51 -2.87
N ARG A 30 8.01 -5.55 -3.58
CA ARG A 30 7.07 -6.56 -3.06
C ARG A 30 7.72 -7.48 -2.03
N GLN A 31 8.97 -7.85 -2.26
CA GLN A 31 9.78 -8.63 -1.31
C GLN A 31 9.94 -7.86 0.00
N LEU A 32 10.30 -6.58 -0.05
CA LEU A 32 10.40 -5.73 1.14
C LEU A 32 9.04 -5.59 1.85
N ALA A 33 7.95 -5.39 1.12
CA ALA A 33 6.62 -5.32 1.72
C ALA A 33 6.27 -6.62 2.48
N ILE A 34 6.53 -7.78 1.88
CA ILE A 34 6.34 -9.10 2.51
C ILE A 34 7.18 -9.22 3.79
N GLU A 35 8.46 -8.84 3.76
CA GLU A 35 9.34 -8.90 4.93
C GLU A 35 8.84 -8.01 6.08
N LEU A 36 8.41 -6.78 5.78
CA LEU A 36 7.87 -5.86 6.77
C LEU A 36 6.56 -6.38 7.37
N ILE A 37 5.68 -6.96 6.55
CA ILE A 37 4.44 -7.61 7.00
C ILE A 37 4.78 -8.81 7.92
N SER A 38 5.64 -9.71 7.47
CA SER A 38 6.02 -10.91 8.24
C SER A 38 6.78 -10.58 9.54
N SER A 39 7.39 -9.40 9.65
CA SER A 39 8.00 -8.92 10.89
C SER A 39 6.99 -8.49 11.97
N GLY A 40 5.69 -8.42 11.65
CA GLY A 40 4.63 -7.99 12.56
C GLY A 40 4.57 -6.47 12.77
N ARG A 41 5.26 -5.68 11.94
CA ARG A 41 5.34 -4.22 12.05
C ARG A 41 4.24 -3.49 11.29
N VAL A 42 3.59 -4.17 10.36
CA VAL A 42 2.53 -3.60 9.52
C VAL A 42 1.18 -4.00 10.12
N THR A 43 0.30 -3.03 10.32
CA THR A 43 -1.08 -3.21 10.80
C THR A 43 -2.10 -2.94 9.69
N HIS A 44 -1.74 -2.06 8.76
CA HIS A 44 -2.51 -1.68 7.60
C HIS A 44 -1.64 -1.69 6.34
N LEU A 45 -2.09 -2.41 5.31
CA LEU A 45 -1.49 -2.39 3.99
C LEU A 45 -2.43 -1.65 3.03
N PHE A 46 -1.94 -0.60 2.40
CA PHE A 46 -2.64 0.10 1.33
C PHE A 46 -1.97 -0.24 -0.01
N VAL A 47 -2.78 -0.56 -1.01
CA VAL A 47 -2.28 -0.98 -2.34
C VAL A 47 -2.90 -0.18 -3.49
N GLU A 48 -2.14 -0.09 -4.57
CA GLU A 48 -2.51 0.52 -5.86
C GLU A 48 -3.55 -0.32 -6.63
N LEU A 49 -4.73 -0.50 -6.03
CA LEU A 49 -5.89 -1.15 -6.64
C LEU A 49 -7.16 -0.40 -6.25
N ALA A 50 -8.07 -0.25 -7.20
CA ALA A 50 -9.35 0.42 -6.96
C ALA A 50 -10.38 -0.55 -6.37
N HIS A 51 -11.01 -0.15 -5.26
CA HIS A 51 -12.03 -0.97 -4.58
C HIS A 51 -13.17 -1.39 -5.51
N MET A 52 -13.61 -0.52 -6.42
CA MET A 52 -14.69 -0.81 -7.38
C MET A 52 -14.44 -2.06 -8.23
N HIS A 53 -13.17 -2.36 -8.55
CA HIS A 53 -12.81 -3.51 -9.38
C HIS A 53 -12.45 -4.75 -8.56
N TYR A 54 -11.90 -4.55 -7.35
CA TYR A 54 -11.22 -5.60 -6.60
C TYR A 54 -11.77 -5.84 -5.19
N GLY A 55 -12.82 -5.13 -4.78
CA GLY A 55 -13.45 -5.28 -3.46
C GLY A 55 -13.93 -6.71 -3.22
N LYS A 56 -14.69 -7.29 -4.16
CA LYS A 56 -15.20 -8.66 -4.00
C LYS A 56 -14.09 -9.74 -3.98
N PRO A 57 -13.08 -9.71 -4.86
CA PRO A 57 -11.91 -10.57 -4.72
C PRO A 57 -11.21 -10.46 -3.36
N LEU A 58 -11.04 -9.23 -2.83
CA LEU A 58 -10.41 -9.03 -1.53
C LEU A 58 -11.25 -9.63 -0.39
N GLU A 59 -12.57 -9.41 -0.39
CA GLU A 59 -13.49 -10.02 0.59
C GLU A 59 -13.38 -11.55 0.60
N ASN A 60 -13.40 -12.19 -0.58
CA ASN A 60 -13.29 -13.63 -0.69
C ASN A 60 -11.95 -14.15 -0.14
N ALA A 61 -10.85 -13.45 -0.43
CA ALA A 61 -9.53 -13.79 0.10
C ALA A 61 -9.46 -13.64 1.62
N GLN A 62 -10.07 -12.58 2.16
CA GLN A 62 -10.17 -12.34 3.61
C GLN A 62 -10.96 -13.46 4.30
N GLU A 63 -12.11 -13.87 3.74
CA GLU A 63 -12.91 -14.98 4.28
C GLU A 63 -12.10 -16.29 4.35
N ILE A 64 -11.33 -16.63 3.31
CA ILE A 64 -10.46 -17.81 3.30
C ILE A 64 -9.38 -17.70 4.39
N ALA A 65 -8.74 -16.53 4.53
CA ALA A 65 -7.72 -16.31 5.56
C ALA A 65 -8.30 -16.37 6.99
N ASP A 66 -9.53 -15.93 7.20
CA ASP A 66 -10.22 -16.00 8.49
C ASP A 66 -10.66 -17.41 8.87
N GLN A 67 -10.90 -18.26 7.88
CA GLN A 67 -11.15 -19.70 8.07
C GLN A 67 -9.87 -20.53 8.27
N GLY A 68 -8.69 -19.88 8.27
CA GLY A 68 -7.40 -20.56 8.44
C GLY A 68 -6.88 -21.23 7.17
N GLY A 69 -7.33 -20.80 5.99
CA GLY A 69 -6.76 -21.25 4.72
C GLY A 69 -5.27 -20.94 4.62
N ASP A 70 -4.53 -21.80 3.92
CA ASP A 70 -3.11 -21.58 3.68
C ASP A 70 -2.86 -20.39 2.73
N ILE A 71 -1.60 -19.94 2.69
CA ILE A 71 -1.22 -18.76 1.91
C ILE A 71 -1.48 -18.91 0.41
N ASP A 72 -1.44 -20.13 -0.13
CA ASP A 72 -1.62 -20.37 -1.56
C ASP A 72 -3.11 -20.29 -1.93
N ALA A 73 -4.00 -20.83 -1.07
CA ALA A 73 -5.44 -20.67 -1.18
C ALA A 73 -5.86 -19.19 -1.12
N VAL A 74 -5.31 -18.44 -0.16
CA VAL A 74 -5.58 -17.00 -0.04
C VAL A 74 -5.06 -16.24 -1.26
N GLN A 75 -3.85 -16.57 -1.73
CA GLN A 75 -3.24 -15.93 -2.91
C GLN A 75 -4.04 -16.17 -4.19
N MET A 76 -4.59 -17.36 -4.39
CA MET A 76 -5.43 -17.66 -5.56
C MET A 76 -6.71 -16.82 -5.60
N ALA A 77 -7.26 -16.46 -4.44
CA ALA A 77 -8.44 -15.62 -4.34
C ALA A 77 -8.12 -14.11 -4.33
N ALA A 78 -6.92 -13.73 -3.89
CA ALA A 78 -6.52 -12.34 -3.75
C ALA A 78 -6.37 -11.62 -5.11
N PRO A 79 -6.68 -10.31 -5.17
CA PRO A 79 -6.59 -9.56 -6.41
C PRO A 79 -5.13 -9.40 -6.87
N SER A 80 -4.90 -9.50 -8.19
CA SER A 80 -3.57 -9.47 -8.81
C SER A 80 -3.23 -8.16 -9.53
N GLY A 81 -4.22 -7.31 -9.84
CA GLY A 81 -4.03 -6.03 -10.54
C GLY A 81 -3.75 -6.11 -12.04
N ASN A 82 -3.67 -7.31 -12.63
CA ASN A 82 -3.59 -7.68 -14.07
C ASN A 82 -2.65 -6.91 -15.02
N LEU A 83 -1.93 -5.87 -14.62
CA LEU A 83 -1.21 -5.00 -15.55
C LEU A 83 0.24 -5.43 -15.80
N HIS A 84 0.86 -6.22 -14.92
CA HIS A 84 2.27 -6.60 -15.04
C HIS A 84 2.53 -8.05 -14.59
N GLN A 85 2.28 -9.01 -15.48
CA GLN A 85 2.55 -10.45 -15.24
C GLN A 85 4.05 -10.79 -15.16
N GLU A 86 4.92 -9.82 -15.40
CA GLU A 86 6.38 -10.02 -15.46
C GLU A 86 7.06 -10.00 -14.08
N ASN A 87 6.38 -9.50 -13.04
CA ASN A 87 6.94 -9.52 -11.69
C ASN A 87 6.91 -10.95 -11.11
N PRO A 88 8.05 -11.53 -10.69
CA PRO A 88 8.07 -12.87 -10.13
C PRO A 88 7.37 -12.96 -8.76
N ILE A 89 7.14 -11.82 -8.09
CA ILE A 89 6.30 -11.75 -6.89
C ILE A 89 4.99 -11.05 -7.30
N PRO A 90 3.86 -11.75 -7.44
CA PRO A 90 2.60 -11.10 -7.78
C PRO A 90 2.07 -10.27 -6.61
N LEU A 91 1.33 -9.20 -6.89
CA LEU A 91 0.71 -8.38 -5.84
C LEU A 91 -0.24 -9.22 -4.95
N SER A 92 -0.90 -10.22 -5.53
CA SER A 92 -1.73 -11.16 -4.77
C SER A 92 -0.95 -11.93 -3.71
N ARG A 93 0.36 -12.16 -3.88
CA ARG A 93 1.22 -12.77 -2.84
C ARG A 93 1.42 -11.82 -1.67
N VAL A 94 1.65 -10.53 -1.93
CA VAL A 94 1.78 -9.51 -0.88
C VAL A 94 0.48 -9.41 -0.08
N ILE A 95 -0.66 -9.34 -0.78
CA ILE A 95 -1.98 -9.30 -0.16
C ILE A 95 -2.25 -10.56 0.65
N ALA A 96 -1.98 -11.76 0.12
CA ALA A 96 -2.17 -13.00 0.86
C ALA A 96 -1.29 -13.08 2.12
N THR A 97 -0.05 -12.60 2.03
CA THR A 97 0.84 -12.48 3.20
C THR A 97 0.24 -11.56 4.25
N ALA A 98 -0.29 -10.39 3.84
CA ALA A 98 -0.95 -9.46 4.76
C ALA A 98 -2.16 -10.11 5.47
N LEU A 99 -3.07 -10.70 4.69
CA LEU A 99 -4.28 -11.31 5.23
C LEU A 99 -4.00 -12.49 6.17
N THR A 100 -3.05 -13.36 5.83
CA THR A 100 -2.65 -14.49 6.69
C THR A 100 -1.97 -14.04 7.98
N GLN A 101 -1.32 -12.87 7.98
CA GLN A 101 -0.74 -12.21 9.17
C GLN A 101 -1.74 -11.28 9.90
N LYS A 102 -3.02 -11.30 9.53
CA LYS A 102 -4.08 -10.45 10.11
C LYS A 102 -3.85 -8.94 9.95
N VAL A 103 -3.09 -8.56 8.93
CA VAL A 103 -2.95 -7.16 8.47
C VAL A 103 -4.18 -6.78 7.65
N LYS A 104 -4.76 -5.61 7.93
CA LYS A 104 -5.91 -5.08 7.18
C LYS A 104 -5.45 -4.54 5.83
N VAL A 105 -6.07 -4.97 4.74
CA VAL A 105 -5.70 -4.55 3.38
C VAL A 105 -6.73 -3.54 2.83
N HIS A 106 -6.23 -2.45 2.26
CA HIS A 106 -7.03 -1.33 1.74
C HIS A 106 -6.74 -1.09 0.26
N LEU A 107 -7.79 -1.18 -0.56
CA LEU A 107 -7.76 -0.87 -1.99
C LEU A 107 -8.00 0.63 -2.17
N ALA A 108 -6.94 1.43 -2.12
CA ALA A 108 -7.05 2.88 -1.94
C ALA A 108 -6.90 3.69 -3.25
N ASP A 109 -6.74 3.02 -4.39
CA ASP A 109 -6.54 3.70 -5.66
C ASP A 109 -7.86 4.16 -6.31
N HIS A 110 -7.75 5.15 -7.19
CA HIS A 110 -8.86 5.61 -8.02
C HIS A 110 -8.96 4.76 -9.29
N ILE A 111 -10.17 4.62 -9.84
CA ILE A 111 -10.43 3.86 -11.09
C ILE A 111 -9.78 4.44 -12.36
N VAL A 112 -9.08 5.57 -12.26
CA VAL A 112 -8.53 6.30 -13.41
C VAL A 112 -7.07 5.92 -13.57
N MET A 113 -6.68 5.55 -14.79
CA MET A 113 -5.28 5.33 -15.14
C MET A 113 -4.54 6.66 -15.24
N ALA A 114 -3.33 6.72 -14.67
CA ALA A 114 -2.57 7.96 -14.60
C ALA A 114 -1.76 8.23 -15.89
N TYR A 115 -2.29 9.07 -16.79
CA TYR A 115 -1.57 9.53 -17.97
C TYR A 115 -1.16 11.01 -17.86
N HIS A 116 -1.94 11.82 -17.15
CA HIS A 116 -1.75 13.25 -16.98
C HIS A 116 -1.68 13.67 -15.51
N ALA A 117 -1.27 14.91 -15.25
CA ALA A 117 -1.10 15.42 -13.89
C ALA A 117 -2.42 15.45 -13.08
N GLU A 118 -3.54 15.71 -13.75
CA GLU A 118 -4.88 15.68 -13.16
C GLU A 118 -5.30 14.27 -12.73
N ASP A 119 -4.89 13.24 -13.46
CA ASP A 119 -5.16 11.85 -13.09
C ASP A 119 -4.42 11.48 -11.81
N PHE A 120 -3.14 11.86 -11.71
CA PHE A 120 -2.36 11.69 -10.48
C PHE A 120 -3.01 12.41 -9.30
N ALA A 121 -3.50 13.64 -9.48
CA ALA A 121 -4.19 14.37 -8.43
C ALA A 121 -5.43 13.61 -7.93
N ARG A 122 -6.27 13.10 -8.83
CA ARG A 122 -7.48 12.32 -8.47
C ARG A 122 -7.13 11.01 -7.75
N ARG A 123 -6.09 10.32 -8.19
CA ARG A 123 -5.58 9.11 -7.51
C ARG A 123 -5.07 9.44 -6.11
N HIS A 124 -4.29 10.52 -5.96
CA HIS A 124 -3.78 10.93 -4.66
C HIS A 124 -4.87 11.39 -3.69
N ASP A 125 -5.93 12.05 -4.17
CA ASP A 125 -7.09 12.36 -3.35
C ASP A 125 -7.77 11.07 -2.83
N SER A 126 -7.89 10.04 -3.66
CA SER A 126 -8.41 8.73 -3.24
C SER A 126 -7.51 8.08 -2.17
N ILE A 127 -6.19 8.07 -2.40
CA ILE A 127 -5.23 7.51 -1.45
C ILE A 127 -5.30 8.26 -0.11
N ARG A 128 -5.30 9.60 -0.16
CA ARG A 128 -5.43 10.45 1.03
C ARG A 128 -6.70 10.15 1.80
N GLU A 129 -7.83 10.05 1.12
CA GLU A 129 -9.13 9.86 1.77
C GLU A 129 -9.23 8.50 2.46
N ALA A 130 -8.76 7.44 1.79
CA ALA A 130 -8.66 6.11 2.40
C ALA A 130 -7.74 6.13 3.62
N PHE A 131 -6.54 6.73 3.49
CA PHE A 131 -5.58 6.82 4.57
C PHE A 131 -6.12 7.61 5.77
N ARG A 132 -6.74 8.77 5.53
CA ARG A 132 -7.37 9.63 6.54
C ARG A 132 -8.47 8.89 7.30
N THR A 133 -9.31 8.16 6.58
CA THR A 133 -10.41 7.39 7.16
C THR A 133 -9.89 6.28 8.07
N VAL A 134 -8.91 5.51 7.60
CA VAL A 134 -8.30 4.41 8.36
C VAL A 134 -7.55 4.89 9.59
N THR A 135 -6.88 6.05 9.49
CA THR A 135 -6.08 6.63 10.58
C THR A 135 -6.86 7.63 11.43
N GLU A 136 -8.18 7.73 11.23
CA GLU A 136 -9.10 8.58 12.00
C GLU A 136 -8.62 10.04 12.14
N GLN A 137 -8.04 10.57 11.06
CA GLN A 137 -7.55 11.94 11.03
C GLN A 137 -8.66 12.94 10.71
N SER A 138 -8.55 14.13 11.31
CA SER A 138 -9.54 15.20 11.17
C SER A 138 -9.76 15.60 9.71
N PRO A 139 -11.01 15.79 9.25
CA PRO A 139 -11.29 16.29 7.91
C PRO A 139 -10.82 17.73 7.69
N ASP A 140 -10.68 18.52 8.75
CA ASP A 140 -10.33 19.95 8.68
C ASP A 140 -8.83 20.22 8.75
N ALA A 141 -8.01 19.17 8.91
CA ALA A 141 -6.55 19.27 9.04
C ALA A 141 -5.82 18.61 7.86
N ALA A 142 -4.58 19.03 7.62
CA ALA A 142 -3.70 18.35 6.69
C ALA A 142 -3.39 16.93 7.19
N VAL A 143 -3.52 15.92 6.33
CA VAL A 143 -3.25 14.52 6.66
C VAL A 143 -1.75 14.33 6.87
N GLN A 144 -1.37 13.81 8.05
CA GLN A 144 0.02 13.56 8.45
C GLN A 144 0.33 12.06 8.38
N ALA A 145 1.52 11.70 7.90
CA ALA A 145 2.01 10.32 7.95
C ALA A 145 2.70 9.97 9.27
N VAL A 146 3.18 10.95 10.02
CA VAL A 146 3.90 10.75 11.30
C VAL A 146 2.96 11.11 12.44
N ASP A 147 2.28 10.10 12.95
CA ASP A 147 1.26 10.17 14.00
C ASP A 147 1.09 8.75 14.58
N GLU A 148 0.77 8.63 15.86
CA GLU A 148 0.58 7.33 16.52
C GLU A 148 -0.52 6.49 15.86
N ARG A 149 -1.56 7.12 15.32
CA ARG A 149 -2.67 6.45 14.59
C ARG A 149 -2.23 5.91 13.24
N CYS A 150 -1.10 6.39 12.73
CA CYS A 150 -0.53 5.94 11.46
C CYS A 150 0.48 4.80 11.63
N ALA A 151 0.87 4.47 12.87
CA ALA A 151 1.88 3.45 13.14
C ALA A 151 1.52 2.11 12.49
N GLY A 152 2.46 1.56 11.73
CA GLY A 152 2.30 0.32 10.99
C GLY A 152 1.52 0.44 9.67
N CYS A 153 1.25 1.65 9.18
CA CYS A 153 0.65 1.84 7.86
C CYS A 153 1.70 1.74 6.75
N LEU A 154 1.57 0.74 5.87
CA LEU A 154 2.43 0.56 4.70
C LEU A 154 1.67 0.89 3.43
N LEU A 155 2.21 1.77 2.59
CA LEU A 155 1.67 2.14 1.29
C LEU A 155 2.55 1.55 0.18
N LEU A 156 2.01 0.66 -0.67
CA LEU A 156 2.73 0.05 -1.80
C LEU A 156 2.14 0.55 -3.14
N TRP A 157 2.92 1.36 -3.86
CA TRP A 157 2.55 1.96 -5.16
C TRP A 157 3.74 1.98 -6.11
N GLY A 158 3.47 2.18 -7.40
CA GLY A 158 4.47 2.50 -8.40
C GLY A 158 5.28 3.74 -8.00
N GLY A 159 6.60 3.69 -8.20
CA GLY A 159 7.54 4.75 -7.77
C GLY A 159 7.18 6.16 -8.24
N ALA A 160 6.45 6.30 -9.35
CA ALA A 160 5.98 7.58 -9.87
C ALA A 160 5.11 8.38 -8.87
N HIS A 161 4.41 7.71 -7.95
CA HIS A 161 3.59 8.36 -6.91
C HIS A 161 4.40 9.04 -5.81
N PHE A 162 5.68 8.69 -5.67
CA PHE A 162 6.55 9.22 -4.63
C PHE A 162 7.57 10.23 -5.15
N GLU A 163 7.71 10.33 -6.48
CA GLU A 163 8.80 11.04 -7.13
C GLU A 163 8.34 12.29 -7.91
N LYS A 164 9.22 13.30 -7.91
CA LYS A 164 9.18 14.45 -8.82
C LYS A 164 7.83 15.20 -8.78
N LYS A 165 7.25 15.50 -9.94
CA LYS A 165 6.04 16.32 -10.11
C LYS A 165 4.75 15.66 -9.63
N TYR A 166 4.78 14.36 -9.37
CA TYR A 166 3.62 13.58 -8.96
C TYR A 166 3.81 12.98 -7.56
N ALA A 167 4.61 13.62 -6.72
CA ALA A 167 4.77 13.22 -5.34
C ALA A 167 3.47 13.34 -4.54
N LEU A 168 3.20 12.34 -3.71
CA LEU A 168 2.08 12.28 -2.76
C LEU A 168 2.23 13.24 -1.56
N ASP A 169 3.37 13.91 -1.37
CA ASP A 169 3.65 14.76 -0.18
C ASP A 169 2.63 15.89 0.03
N LYS A 170 2.04 16.41 -1.04
CA LYS A 170 0.99 17.44 -0.95
C LYS A 170 -0.34 16.93 -0.40
N TYR A 171 -0.51 15.61 -0.36
CA TYR A 171 -1.76 14.95 0.03
C TYR A 171 -1.61 14.24 1.38
N ILE A 172 -0.45 13.61 1.61
CA ILE A 172 -0.06 13.01 2.89
C ILE A 172 1.29 13.60 3.29
N VAL A 173 1.24 14.52 4.24
CA VAL A 173 2.38 15.33 4.66
C VAL A 173 3.37 14.45 5.44
N ASN A 174 4.66 14.66 5.19
CA ASN A 174 5.77 13.96 5.85
C ASN A 174 5.81 12.44 5.65
N LEU A 175 5.15 11.88 4.64
CA LEU A 175 5.23 10.44 4.34
C LEU A 175 6.66 10.06 3.88
N PRO A 176 7.45 9.32 4.69
CA PRO A 176 8.71 8.77 4.22
C PRO A 176 8.45 7.69 3.18
N PHE A 177 9.35 7.54 2.22
CA PHE A 177 9.26 6.45 1.25
C PHE A 177 10.62 5.83 0.93
N ILE A 178 10.61 4.55 0.58
CA ILE A 178 11.77 3.84 0.04
C ILE A 178 11.58 3.70 -1.46
N LYS A 179 12.56 4.14 -2.22
CA LYS A 179 12.62 3.95 -3.66
C LYS A 179 13.17 2.56 -3.97
N MET A 180 12.38 1.74 -4.66
CA MET A 180 12.79 0.42 -5.14
C MET A 180 12.88 0.46 -6.67
N GLY A 181 14.05 0.08 -7.19
CA GLY A 181 14.36 0.09 -8.63
C GLY A 181 13.55 -0.92 -9.44
#